data_AF-A0A944BNL6-F1
#
_entry.id   AF-A0A944BNL6-F1
#
_cell.length_a   1.000
_cell.length_b   1.000
_cell.length_c   1.000
_cell.angle_alpha   90.00
_cell.angle_beta   90.00
_cell.angle_gamma   90.00
#
_symmetry.space_group_name_H-M   'P 1'
#
loop_
_entity.id
_entity.type
_entity.pdbx_description
1 polymer ?
#
loop_
_entity_poly.entity_id
_entity_poly.type
_entity_poly.pdbx_seq_one_letter_code
_entity_poly.pdbx_strand_id
1 'polypeptide(L)'
;MANITAQMVKELREATGVGMMDCKKALVESDGDVKKATELLQIKGLAKAAKRSGRKVSEGYIGTYLHHDGKTAILVEVNCETDFVAKTESFRNFCHDLAIHICGCNPLIVRREQLDPAVLADRQRLILEQALEENKNAKSSKPEKIIEEKIVPGRVDKWLSEITLLDQHWMGDNAEPTVEMKRAELSMTTGENIQIARFARLAVGEGAEATEGNEGEE
;
A
#
# COMPACT_ATOMS: atom_id res chain seq x y z
N MET A 1 14.32 24.14 24.23
CA MET A 1 14.60 22.94 23.41
C MET A 1 14.38 21.74 24.30
N ALA A 2 13.54 20.79 23.89
CA ALA A 2 13.36 19.54 24.62
C ALA A 2 14.70 18.82 24.82
N ASN A 3 14.91 18.21 25.98
CA ASN A 3 16.15 17.49 26.28
C ASN A 3 16.09 16.10 25.61
N ILE A 4 16.64 15.98 24.40
CA ILE A 4 16.63 14.73 23.64
C ILE A 4 17.70 13.79 24.20
N THR A 5 17.28 12.77 24.94
CA THR A 5 18.19 11.79 25.55
C THR A 5 18.65 10.73 24.56
N ALA A 6 19.80 10.12 24.80
CA ALA A 6 20.29 9.00 23.98
C ALA A 6 19.31 7.80 23.98
N GLN A 7 18.60 7.60 25.10
CA GLN A 7 17.61 6.54 25.25
C GLN A 7 16.40 6.76 24.32
N MET A 8 15.87 7.98 24.23
CA MET A 8 14.77 8.30 23.31
C MET A 8 15.16 8.05 21.85
N VAL A 9 16.38 8.42 21.47
CA VAL A 9 16.87 8.18 20.10
C VAL A 9 17.01 6.68 19.84
N LYS A 10 17.49 5.92 20.82
CA LYS A 10 17.61 4.47 20.74
C LYS A 10 16.23 3.80 20.57
N GLU A 11 15.25 4.19 21.38
CA GLU A 11 13.88 3.66 21.30
C GLU A 11 13.23 3.93 19.95
N LEU A 12 13.33 5.16 19.44
CA LEU A 12 12.78 5.50 18.11
C LEU A 12 13.48 4.73 17.00
N ARG A 13 14.79 4.51 17.10
CA ARG A 13 15.56 3.71 16.14
C ARG A 13 15.17 2.24 16.20
N GLU A 14 14.96 1.68 17.39
CA GLU A 14 14.52 0.28 17.55
C GLU A 14 13.11 0.08 16.98
N ALA A 15 12.22 1.07 17.14
CA ALA A 15 10.86 1.02 16.62
C ALA A 15 10.77 1.17 15.09
N THR A 16 11.66 1.95 14.47
CA THR A 16 11.56 2.32 13.03
C THR A 16 12.70 1.76 12.16
N GLY A 17 13.75 1.22 12.76
CA GLY A 17 14.98 0.82 12.06
C GLY A 17 15.78 1.98 11.44
N VAL A 18 15.30 3.22 11.53
CA VAL A 18 15.88 4.38 10.84
C VAL A 18 17.24 4.77 11.45
N GLY A 19 18.14 5.32 10.63
CA GLY A 19 19.46 5.77 11.06
C GLY A 19 19.43 6.73 12.26
N MET A 20 20.40 6.58 13.17
CA MET A 20 20.47 7.27 14.46
C MET A 20 20.31 8.80 14.35
N MET A 21 20.95 9.41 13.35
CA MET A 21 20.89 10.86 13.15
C MET A 21 19.54 11.35 12.64
N ASP A 22 18.85 10.56 11.82
CA ASP A 22 17.51 10.89 11.35
C ASP A 22 16.51 10.79 12.52
N CYS A 23 16.63 9.77 13.37
CA CYS A 23 15.83 9.63 14.61
C CYS A 23 16.06 10.82 15.55
N LYS A 24 17.32 11.21 15.80
CA LYS A 24 17.64 12.35 16.64
C LYS A 24 17.05 13.66 16.09
N LYS A 25 17.18 13.90 14.78
CA LYS A 25 16.60 15.10 14.14
C LYS A 25 15.08 15.12 14.24
N ALA A 26 14.43 13.97 14.00
CA ALA A 26 12.98 13.87 14.12
C ALA A 26 12.49 14.17 15.54
N LEU A 27 13.19 13.66 16.56
CA LEU A 27 12.91 13.96 17.96
C LEU A 27 13.13 15.44 18.31
N VAL A 28 14.18 16.07 17.77
CA VAL A 28 14.42 17.52 17.96
C VAL A 28 13.30 18.35 17.34
N GLU A 29 12.89 18.04 16.11
CA GLU A 29 11.82 18.74 15.40
C GLU A 29 10.42 18.48 15.99
N SER A 30 10.28 17.39 16.74
CA SER A 30 9.02 17.00 17.40
C SER A 30 9.01 17.33 18.90
N ASP A 31 9.97 18.13 19.39
CA ASP A 31 10.13 18.48 20.81
C ASP A 31 10.11 17.27 21.76
N GLY A 32 10.69 16.15 21.32
CA GLY A 32 10.77 14.90 22.08
C GLY A 32 9.51 14.03 22.05
N ASP A 33 8.46 14.43 21.33
CA ASP A 33 7.25 13.61 21.15
C ASP A 33 7.54 12.45 20.18
N VAL A 34 7.53 11.22 20.71
CA VAL A 34 7.85 10.00 19.95
C VAL A 34 6.83 9.71 18.85
N LYS A 35 5.54 9.98 19.09
CA LYS A 35 4.50 9.73 18.08
C LYS A 35 4.66 10.67 16.90
N LYS A 36 4.81 11.98 17.18
CA LYS A 36 5.06 12.98 16.15
C LYS A 36 6.39 12.74 15.43
N ALA A 37 7.42 12.31 16.15
CA ALA A 37 8.70 11.97 15.53
C ALA A 37 8.57 10.78 14.58
N THR A 38 7.73 9.79 14.91
CA THR A 38 7.45 8.62 14.05
C THR A 38 6.72 9.04 12.78
N GLU A 39 5.65 9.83 12.90
CA GLU A 39 4.91 10.39 11.75
C GLU A 39 5.84 11.24 10.86
N LEU A 40 6.69 12.05 11.46
CA LEU A 40 7.67 12.87 10.75
C LEU A 40 8.70 12.03 10.00
N LEU A 41 9.15 10.91 10.59
CA LEU A 41 10.05 9.97 9.91
C LEU A 41 9.37 9.32 8.71
N GLN A 42 8.10 8.95 8.81
CA GLN A 42 7.34 8.39 7.69
C GLN A 42 7.23 9.39 6.53
N ILE A 43 6.84 10.64 6.83
CA ILE A 43 6.72 11.71 5.82
C ILE A 43 8.09 11.97 5.15
N LYS A 44 9.16 12.05 5.94
CA LYS A 44 10.52 12.22 5.41
C LYS A 44 10.98 11.01 4.61
N GLY A 45 10.52 9.82 4.97
CA GLY A 45 10.80 8.58 4.25
C GLY A 45 10.24 8.58 2.85
N LEU A 46 8.98 8.98 2.70
CA LEU A 46 8.35 9.16 1.39
C LEU A 46 9.17 10.13 0.52
N ALA A 47 9.55 11.28 1.08
CA ALA A 47 10.36 12.27 0.36
C ALA A 47 11.76 11.76 -0.03
N LYS A 48 12.44 11.01 0.85
CA LYS A 48 13.75 10.41 0.55
C LYS A 48 13.63 9.30 -0.49
N ALA A 49 12.61 8.44 -0.39
CA ALA A 49 12.35 7.38 -1.34
C ALA A 49 12.04 7.96 -2.73
N ALA A 50 11.23 9.03 -2.81
CA ALA A 50 10.96 9.74 -4.06
C ALA A 50 12.24 10.28 -4.72
N LYS A 51 13.16 10.85 -3.95
CA LYS A 51 14.48 11.31 -4.46
C LYS A 51 15.37 10.17 -4.98
N ARG A 52 15.13 8.93 -4.55
CA ARG A 52 15.88 7.74 -4.99
C ARG A 52 15.20 7.00 -6.14
N SER A 53 13.95 7.31 -6.47
CA SER A 53 13.14 6.60 -7.48
C SER A 53 13.79 6.49 -8.86
N GLY A 54 14.62 7.47 -9.25
CA GLY A 54 15.35 7.47 -10.52
C GLY A 54 16.62 6.62 -10.53
N ARG A 55 17.04 6.04 -9.41
CA ARG A 55 18.21 5.15 -9.35
C ARG A 55 17.84 3.79 -9.93
N LYS A 56 18.75 3.22 -10.71
CA LYS A 56 18.56 1.90 -11.33
C LYS A 56 18.47 0.82 -10.24
N VAL A 57 17.44 -0.01 -10.33
CA VAL A 57 17.28 -1.23 -9.52
C VAL A 57 17.35 -2.43 -10.46
N SER A 58 18.32 -3.31 -10.25
CA SER A 58 18.53 -4.51 -11.07
C SER A 58 18.67 -5.79 -10.26
N GLU A 59 18.71 -5.67 -8.94
CA GLU A 59 18.71 -6.77 -8.00
C GLU A 59 17.35 -6.82 -7.29
N GLY A 60 17.09 -7.85 -6.49
CA GLY A 60 15.83 -7.96 -5.77
C GLY A 60 15.53 -9.36 -5.26
N TYR A 61 14.27 -9.55 -4.86
CA TYR A 61 13.76 -10.81 -4.36
C TYR A 61 12.33 -11.04 -4.83
N ILE A 62 11.99 -12.31 -5.07
CA ILE A 62 10.62 -12.73 -5.33
C ILE A 62 10.00 -13.18 -4.00
N GLY A 63 9.14 -12.34 -3.43
CA GLY A 63 8.28 -12.71 -2.32
C GLY A 63 7.25 -13.73 -2.79
N THR A 64 7.01 -14.76 -1.98
CA THR A 64 6.03 -15.80 -2.28
C THR A 64 5.17 -16.08 -1.06
N TYR A 65 3.90 -16.40 -1.30
CA TYR A 65 2.98 -16.87 -0.28
C TYR A 65 1.99 -17.86 -0.89
N LEU A 66 1.87 -19.04 -0.28
CA LEU A 66 0.82 -20.01 -0.55
C LEU A 66 -0.11 -20.02 0.66
N HIS A 67 -1.38 -19.71 0.45
CA HIS A 67 -2.35 -19.73 1.53
C HIS A 67 -2.54 -21.15 2.08
N HIS A 68 -2.85 -21.27 3.36
CA HIS A 68 -2.85 -22.55 4.09
C HIS A 68 -3.86 -23.57 3.52
N ASP A 69 -4.89 -23.11 2.81
CA ASP A 69 -5.89 -23.95 2.16
C ASP A 69 -5.46 -24.46 0.77
N GLY A 70 -4.29 -24.03 0.29
CA GLY A 70 -3.74 -24.39 -1.02
C GLY A 70 -4.50 -23.79 -2.21
N LYS A 71 -5.45 -22.86 -1.99
CA LYS A 71 -6.30 -22.32 -3.05
C LYS A 71 -5.83 -20.98 -3.59
N THR A 72 -4.97 -20.26 -2.87
CA THR A 72 -4.48 -18.94 -3.29
C THR A 72 -2.95 -18.88 -3.21
N ALA A 73 -2.29 -18.45 -4.29
CA ALA A 73 -0.84 -18.32 -4.38
C ALA A 73 -0.43 -16.94 -4.92
N ILE A 74 0.56 -16.32 -4.28
CA ILE A 74 1.05 -14.98 -4.61
C ILE A 74 2.54 -15.04 -4.92
N LEU A 75 2.94 -14.33 -5.97
CA LEU A 75 4.31 -13.97 -6.29
C LEU A 75 4.41 -12.44 -6.36
N VAL A 76 5.42 -11.84 -5.73
CA VAL A 76 5.68 -10.39 -5.82
C VAL A 76 7.15 -10.14 -6.09
N GLU A 77 7.43 -9.34 -7.11
CA GLU A 77 8.78 -8.90 -7.46
C GLU A 77 9.08 -7.56 -6.80
N VAL A 78 10.06 -7.55 -5.90
CA VAL A 78 10.57 -6.32 -5.27
C VAL A 78 12.04 -6.15 -5.64
N ASN A 79 12.36 -5.04 -6.29
CA ASN A 79 13.72 -4.71 -6.72
C ASN A 79 14.43 -3.76 -5.76
N CYS A 80 15.74 -3.88 -5.70
CA CYS A 80 16.67 -3.00 -4.98
C CYS A 80 17.92 -2.72 -5.84
N GLU A 81 18.85 -1.89 -5.33
CA GLU A 81 20.04 -1.50 -6.07
C GLU A 81 21.11 -2.60 -6.03
N THR A 82 21.27 -3.29 -4.88
CA THR A 82 22.33 -4.29 -4.69
C THR A 82 21.83 -5.66 -4.22
N ASP A 83 22.60 -6.70 -4.52
CA ASP A 83 22.32 -8.08 -4.10
C ASP A 83 22.53 -8.26 -2.58
N PHE A 84 23.39 -7.43 -1.97
CA PHE A 84 23.58 -7.38 -0.53
C PHE A 84 22.26 -7.08 0.20
N VAL A 85 21.51 -6.05 -0.24
CA VAL A 85 20.20 -5.74 0.34
C VAL A 85 19.19 -6.84 0.08
N ALA A 86 19.15 -7.40 -1.14
CA ALA A 86 18.25 -8.50 -1.50
C ALA A 86 18.43 -9.76 -0.64
N LYS A 87 19.63 -9.97 -0.08
CA LYS A 87 19.98 -11.11 0.78
C LYS A 87 19.67 -10.87 2.26
N THR A 88 19.35 -9.65 2.67
CA THR A 88 19.02 -9.35 4.07
C THR A 88 17.69 -9.96 4.50
N GLU A 89 17.60 -10.36 5.76
CA GLU A 89 16.37 -10.90 6.33
C GLU A 89 15.24 -9.87 6.32
N SER A 90 15.52 -8.61 6.64
CA SER A 90 14.52 -7.53 6.63
C SER A 90 13.88 -7.33 5.25
N PHE A 91 14.68 -7.36 4.18
CA PHE A 91 14.17 -7.23 2.81
C PHE A 91 13.31 -8.44 2.41
N ARG A 92 13.76 -9.66 2.73
CA ARG A 92 13.02 -10.89 2.42
C ARG A 92 11.71 -11.01 3.21
N ASN A 93 11.72 -10.62 4.49
CA ASN A 93 10.53 -10.59 5.33
C ASN A 93 9.52 -9.58 4.76
N PHE A 94 9.95 -8.37 4.40
CA PHE A 94 9.08 -7.41 3.71
C PHE A 94 8.43 -7.99 2.45
N CYS A 95 9.20 -8.68 1.60
CA CYS A 95 8.66 -9.29 0.39
C CYS A 95 7.64 -10.41 0.68
N HIS A 96 7.87 -11.22 1.72
CA HIS A 96 6.95 -12.26 2.15
C HIS A 96 5.66 -11.67 2.74
N ASP A 97 5.78 -10.71 3.65
CA ASP A 97 4.65 -10.05 4.29
C ASP A 97 3.82 -9.28 3.25
N LEU A 98 4.47 -8.67 2.26
CA LEU A 98 3.80 -8.06 1.11
C LEU A 98 2.99 -9.09 0.31
N ALA A 99 3.51 -10.32 0.14
CA ALA A 99 2.78 -11.39 -0.53
C ALA A 99 1.54 -11.84 0.27
N ILE A 100 1.65 -11.89 1.60
CA ILE A 100 0.50 -12.13 2.50
C ILE A 100 -0.53 -11.00 2.38
N HIS A 101 -0.06 -9.75 2.38
CA HIS A 101 -0.92 -8.58 2.22
C HIS A 101 -1.72 -8.63 0.91
N ILE A 102 -1.04 -8.87 -0.22
CA ILE A 102 -1.68 -9.04 -1.54
C ILE A 102 -2.70 -10.18 -1.51
N CYS A 103 -2.44 -11.27 -0.78
CA CYS A 103 -3.35 -12.39 -0.66
C CYS A 103 -4.71 -11.99 -0.07
N GLY A 104 -4.71 -11.22 1.02
CA GLY A 104 -5.95 -10.85 1.71
C GLY A 104 -6.59 -9.55 1.21
N CYS A 105 -5.82 -8.63 0.63
CA CYS A 105 -6.33 -7.33 0.15
C CYS A 105 -6.69 -7.32 -1.34
N ASN A 106 -6.23 -8.30 -2.13
CA ASN A 106 -6.54 -8.46 -3.55
C ASN A 106 -6.43 -7.16 -4.40
N PRO A 107 -5.29 -6.43 -4.36
CA PRO A 107 -5.07 -5.31 -5.26
C PRO A 107 -5.09 -5.78 -6.72
N LEU A 108 -5.44 -4.89 -7.64
CA LEU A 108 -5.42 -5.12 -9.08
C LEU A 108 -4.17 -4.55 -9.74
N ILE A 109 -3.62 -3.47 -9.18
CA ILE A 109 -2.47 -2.74 -9.72
C ILE A 109 -1.50 -2.38 -8.60
N VAL A 110 -0.22 -2.18 -8.93
CA VAL A 110 0.77 -1.71 -7.96
C VAL A 110 0.55 -0.22 -7.65
N ARG A 111 0.41 0.59 -8.70
CA ARG A 111 0.32 2.06 -8.64
C ARG A 111 -0.74 2.58 -9.60
N ARG A 112 -1.32 3.75 -9.30
CA ARG A 112 -2.46 4.30 -10.05
C ARG A 112 -2.20 4.48 -11.54
N GLU A 113 -0.95 4.75 -11.93
CA GLU A 113 -0.55 4.95 -13.33
C GLU A 113 -0.64 3.68 -14.19
N GLN A 114 -0.79 2.51 -13.57
CA GLN A 114 -1.00 1.25 -14.29
C GLN A 114 -2.45 1.01 -14.66
N LEU A 115 -3.38 1.82 -14.16
CA LEU A 115 -4.79 1.70 -14.50
C LEU A 115 -5.06 2.25 -15.91
N ASP A 116 -5.77 1.46 -16.72
CA ASP A 116 -6.23 1.93 -18.03
C ASP A 116 -7.20 3.12 -17.84
N PRO A 117 -6.95 4.28 -18.48
CA PRO A 117 -7.86 5.42 -18.45
C PRO A 117 -9.31 5.08 -18.85
N ALA A 118 -9.53 4.11 -19.73
CA ALA A 118 -10.87 3.67 -20.13
C ALA A 118 -11.61 2.98 -18.98
N VAL A 119 -10.91 2.12 -18.22
CA VAL A 119 -11.48 1.45 -17.03
C VAL A 119 -11.83 2.48 -15.95
N LEU A 120 -10.98 3.49 -15.75
CA LEU A 120 -11.26 4.57 -14.82
C LEU A 120 -12.50 5.38 -15.24
N ALA A 121 -12.62 5.75 -16.51
CA ALA A 121 -13.75 6.51 -17.04
C ALA A 121 -15.07 5.71 -16.93
N ASP A 122 -15.05 4.42 -17.27
CA ASP A 122 -16.21 3.55 -17.10
C ASP A 122 -16.62 3.42 -15.64
N ARG A 123 -15.65 3.24 -14.73
CA ARG A 123 -15.93 3.18 -13.29
C ARG A 123 -16.50 4.50 -12.76
N GLN A 124 -15.98 5.64 -13.20
CA GLN A 124 -16.50 6.97 -12.86
C GLN A 124 -17.96 7.14 -13.31
N ARG A 125 -18.28 6.71 -14.54
CA ARG A 125 -19.67 6.73 -15.05
C ARG A 125 -20.59 5.89 -14.18
N LEU A 126 -20.21 4.65 -13.88
CA LEU A 126 -21.02 3.75 -13.03
C LEU A 126 -21.24 4.34 -11.63
N ILE A 127 -20.22 4.92 -11.03
CA ILE A 127 -20.31 5.57 -9.71
C ILE A 127 -21.24 6.79 -9.76
N LEU A 128 -21.18 7.58 -10.83
CA LEU A 128 -22.08 8.73 -11.03
C LEU A 128 -23.53 8.27 -11.16
N GLU A 129 -23.80 7.28 -12.02
CA GLU A 129 -25.14 6.72 -12.20
C GLU A 129 -25.71 6.20 -10.87
N GLN A 130 -24.92 5.44 -10.11
CA GLN A 130 -25.30 4.97 -8.77
C GLN A 130 -25.59 6.13 -7.81
N ALA A 131 -24.73 7.15 -7.77
CA ALA A 131 -24.90 8.28 -6.88
C ALA A 131 -26.14 9.14 -7.23
N LEU A 132 -26.46 9.30 -8.51
CA LEU A 132 -27.67 10.00 -8.96
C LEU A 132 -28.94 9.20 -8.61
N GLU A 133 -28.92 7.88 -8.78
CA GLU A 133 -30.06 7.03 -8.43
C GLU A 133 -30.32 7.00 -6.92
N GLU A 134 -29.28 6.90 -6.11
CA GLU A 134 -29.39 7.06 -4.65
C GLU A 134 -29.94 8.44 -4.26
N ASN A 135 -29.58 9.49 -4.99
CA ASN A 135 -30.02 10.86 -4.72
C ASN A 135 -31.51 11.09 -5.04
N LYS A 136 -32.05 10.42 -6.06
CA LYS A 136 -33.49 10.44 -6.39
C LYS A 136 -34.31 9.78 -5.28
N ASN A 137 -33.78 8.73 -4.68
CA ASN A 137 -34.44 7.95 -3.63
C ASN A 137 -34.16 8.47 -2.21
N ALA A 138 -33.34 9.53 -2.07
CA ALA A 138 -32.98 10.11 -0.78
C ALA A 138 -34.09 10.99 -0.22
N LYS A 139 -34.28 10.97 1.12
CA LYS A 139 -35.20 11.89 1.84
C LYS A 139 -34.86 13.37 1.64
N SER A 140 -33.61 13.67 1.27
CA SER A 140 -33.14 15.01 0.93
C SER A 140 -32.18 14.89 -0.26
N SER A 141 -32.65 15.35 -1.42
CA SER A 141 -31.85 15.37 -2.63
C SER A 141 -30.79 16.47 -2.57
N LYS A 142 -29.55 16.11 -2.92
CA LYS A 142 -28.42 17.02 -3.09
C LYS A 142 -28.40 17.54 -4.53
N PRO A 143 -27.89 18.77 -4.76
CA PRO A 143 -27.67 19.26 -6.11
C PRO A 143 -26.71 18.36 -6.90
N GLU A 144 -26.99 18.12 -8.18
CA GLU A 144 -26.16 17.27 -9.06
C GLU A 144 -24.69 17.70 -9.07
N LYS A 145 -24.45 19.01 -9.08
CA LYS A 145 -23.10 19.58 -9.00
C LYS A 145 -22.32 19.12 -7.76
N ILE A 146 -22.97 18.96 -6.60
CA ILE A 146 -22.32 18.43 -5.39
C ILE A 146 -21.98 16.94 -5.55
N ILE A 147 -22.83 16.20 -6.26
CA ILE A 147 -22.59 14.78 -6.54
C ILE A 147 -21.35 14.65 -7.43
N GLU A 148 -21.31 15.39 -8.52
CA GLU A 148 -20.20 15.36 -9.49
C GLU A 148 -18.88 15.90 -8.91
N GLU A 149 -18.90 17.02 -8.18
CA GLU A 149 -17.66 17.68 -7.73
C GLU A 149 -17.12 17.13 -6.40
N LYS A 150 -17.95 16.45 -5.59
CA LYS A 150 -17.53 16.00 -4.25
C LYS A 150 -17.78 14.52 -3.99
N ILE A 151 -18.95 13.99 -4.36
CA ILE A 151 -19.30 12.61 -4.01
C ILE A 151 -18.61 11.61 -4.93
N VAL A 152 -18.69 11.82 -6.24
CA VAL A 152 -18.09 10.92 -7.24
C VAL A 152 -16.56 10.86 -7.06
N PRO A 153 -15.82 11.98 -6.95
CA PRO A 153 -14.37 11.93 -6.73
C PRO A 153 -13.98 11.18 -5.46
N GLY A 154 -14.72 11.36 -4.36
CA GLY A 154 -14.45 10.64 -3.11
C GLY A 154 -14.71 9.13 -3.21
N ARG A 155 -15.77 8.72 -3.93
CA ARG A 155 -16.05 7.30 -4.20
C ARG A 155 -15.01 6.67 -5.11
N VAL A 156 -14.55 7.42 -6.12
CA VAL A 156 -13.49 7.00 -7.04
C VAL A 156 -12.17 6.84 -6.30
N ASP A 157 -11.80 7.82 -5.45
CA ASP A 157 -10.56 7.75 -4.67
C ASP A 157 -10.57 6.57 -3.68
N LYS A 158 -11.71 6.33 -3.01
CA LYS A 158 -11.88 5.14 -2.18
C LYS A 158 -11.66 3.86 -2.98
N TRP A 159 -12.32 3.73 -4.13
CA TRP A 159 -12.13 2.56 -5.00
C TRP A 159 -10.68 2.40 -5.46
N LEU A 160 -10.01 3.49 -5.85
CA LEU A 160 -8.60 3.48 -6.22
C LEU A 160 -7.71 3.01 -5.07
N SER A 161 -7.99 3.45 -3.84
CA SER A 161 -7.26 3.02 -2.64
C SER A 161 -7.46 1.53 -2.31
N GLU A 162 -8.59 0.96 -2.71
CA GLU A 162 -8.88 -0.47 -2.54
C GLU A 162 -8.16 -1.32 -3.60
N ILE A 163 -8.03 -0.84 -4.85
CA ILE A 163 -7.42 -1.63 -5.94
C ILE A 163 -5.92 -1.39 -6.15
N THR A 164 -5.36 -0.32 -5.57
CA THR A 164 -3.96 0.07 -5.76
C THR A 164 -3.11 -0.35 -4.57
N LEU A 165 -2.20 -1.31 -4.77
CA LEU A 165 -1.38 -1.87 -3.70
C LEU A 165 -0.65 -0.81 -2.89
N LEU A 166 -0.01 0.18 -3.52
CA LEU A 166 0.74 1.22 -2.80
C LEU A 166 -0.13 2.11 -1.90
N ASP A 167 -1.42 2.22 -2.21
CA ASP A 167 -2.38 3.05 -1.46
C ASP A 167 -3.07 2.26 -0.33
N GLN A 168 -2.99 0.93 -0.38
CA GLN A 168 -3.60 0.07 0.63
C GLN A 168 -2.90 0.27 1.98
N HIS A 169 -3.70 0.27 3.05
CA HIS A 169 -3.19 0.22 4.41
C HIS A 169 -2.59 -1.15 4.66
N TRP A 170 -1.40 -1.20 5.25
CA TRP A 170 -0.74 -2.47 5.55
C TRP A 170 -1.66 -3.36 6.40
N MET A 171 -1.70 -4.66 6.09
CA MET A 171 -2.67 -5.58 6.71
C MET A 171 -2.44 -5.63 8.22
N GLY A 172 -3.49 -5.34 8.99
CA GLY A 172 -3.45 -5.12 10.44
C GLY A 172 -4.62 -4.23 10.88
N ASP A 173 -4.55 -3.66 12.09
CA ASP A 173 -5.53 -2.65 12.52
C ASP A 173 -5.43 -1.38 11.65
N ASN A 174 -6.57 -0.72 11.42
CA ASN A 174 -6.73 0.41 10.47
C ASN A 174 -5.90 1.69 10.77
N ALA A 175 -4.99 1.65 11.74
CA ALA A 175 -4.03 2.72 12.06
C ALA A 175 -2.62 2.45 11.49
N GLU A 176 -2.42 1.33 10.79
CA GLU A 176 -1.14 0.97 10.19
C GLU A 176 -0.80 1.84 8.96
N PRO A 177 0.49 2.06 8.67
CA PRO A 177 0.93 2.84 7.51
C PRO A 177 0.55 2.15 6.20
N THR A 178 0.52 2.90 5.10
CA THR A 178 0.30 2.30 3.77
C THR A 178 1.46 1.43 3.32
N VAL A 179 1.24 0.58 2.32
CA VAL A 179 2.31 -0.20 1.67
C VAL A 179 3.43 0.71 1.15
N GLU A 180 3.08 1.87 0.59
CA GLU A 180 4.06 2.86 0.14
C GLU A 180 4.91 3.41 1.29
N MET A 181 4.32 3.66 2.46
CA MET A 181 5.04 4.10 3.64
C MET A 181 5.99 3.01 4.16
N LYS A 182 5.56 1.73 4.20
CA LYS A 182 6.42 0.60 4.55
C LYS A 182 7.57 0.41 3.57
N ARG A 183 7.32 0.54 2.26
CA ARG A 183 8.35 0.52 1.22
C ARG A 183 9.35 1.67 1.41
N ALA A 184 8.86 2.86 1.71
CA ALA A 184 9.69 4.04 1.92
C ALA A 184 10.56 3.92 3.19
N GLU A 185 10.02 3.35 4.26
CA GLU A 185 10.76 2.98 5.47
C GLU A 185 11.88 1.98 5.16
N LEU A 186 11.58 0.91 4.40
CA LEU A 186 12.61 -0.03 3.96
C LEU A 186 13.70 0.68 3.11
N SER A 187 13.31 1.57 2.20
CA SER A 187 14.28 2.40 1.46
C SER A 187 15.11 3.27 2.41
N MET A 188 14.50 3.88 3.43
CA MET A 188 15.24 4.70 4.40
C MET A 188 16.29 3.90 5.16
N THR A 189 15.93 2.70 5.62
CA THR A 189 16.81 1.85 6.43
C THR A 189 17.95 1.25 5.61
N THR A 190 17.69 0.84 4.37
CA THR A 190 18.72 0.28 3.47
C THR A 190 19.57 1.36 2.79
N GLY A 191 19.02 2.56 2.59
CA GLY A 191 19.67 3.62 1.84
C GLY A 191 19.49 3.52 0.31
N GLU A 192 18.77 2.49 -0.15
CA GLU A 192 18.59 2.17 -1.57
C GLU A 192 17.22 2.61 -2.10
N ASN A 193 17.10 2.66 -3.43
CA ASN A 193 15.83 2.65 -4.12
C ASN A 193 15.19 1.25 -4.01
N ILE A 194 13.95 1.19 -3.54
CA ILE A 194 13.20 -0.05 -3.40
C ILE A 194 11.94 0.09 -4.26
N GLN A 195 11.72 -0.83 -5.20
CA GLN A 195 10.57 -0.76 -6.10
C GLN A 195 9.76 -2.05 -6.05
N ILE A 196 8.46 -1.93 -5.84
CA ILE A 196 7.53 -3.03 -6.07
C ILE A 196 7.23 -3.02 -7.58
N ALA A 197 7.74 -4.00 -8.32
CA ALA A 197 7.66 -4.00 -9.77
C ALA A 197 6.30 -4.49 -10.26
N ARG A 198 5.92 -5.69 -9.80
CA ARG A 198 4.70 -6.40 -10.20
C ARG A 198 4.41 -7.52 -9.20
N PHE A 199 3.18 -8.01 -9.25
CA PHE A 199 2.77 -9.22 -8.55
C PHE A 199 1.90 -10.07 -9.46
N ALA A 200 1.76 -11.35 -9.10
CA ALA A 200 0.77 -12.26 -9.64
C ALA A 200 0.05 -12.90 -8.46
N ARG A 201 -1.28 -12.93 -8.53
CA ARG A 201 -2.15 -13.63 -7.58
C ARG A 201 -2.95 -14.65 -8.39
N LEU A 202 -2.96 -15.89 -7.90
CA LEU A 202 -3.72 -16.99 -8.48
C LEU A 202 -4.66 -17.49 -7.40
N ALA A 203 -5.96 -17.56 -7.68
CA ALA A 203 -6.92 -18.26 -6.84
C ALA A 203 -7.67 -19.35 -7.63
N VAL A 204 -7.84 -20.52 -7.02
CA VAL A 204 -8.59 -21.64 -7.60
C VAL A 204 -10.03 -21.21 -7.86
N GLY A 205 -10.49 -21.37 -9.12
CA GLY A 205 -11.84 -21.00 -9.54
C GLY A 205 -12.03 -19.51 -9.87
N GLU A 206 -11.00 -18.69 -9.75
CA GLU A 206 -11.06 -17.28 -10.15
C GLU A 206 -11.23 -17.18 -11.68
N GLY A 207 -12.36 -16.62 -12.12
CA GLY A 207 -12.72 -16.54 -13.54
C GLY A 207 -13.43 -17.76 -14.12
N ALA A 208 -13.71 -18.79 -13.33
CA ALA A 208 -14.60 -19.87 -13.75
C ALA A 208 -16.06 -19.40 -13.65
N GLU A 209 -16.79 -19.37 -14.76
CA GLU A 209 -18.25 -19.22 -14.73
C GLU A 209 -18.82 -20.39 -13.91
N ALA A 210 -19.64 -20.06 -12.89
CA ALA A 210 -20.38 -21.09 -12.18
C ALA A 210 -21.29 -21.78 -13.18
N THR A 211 -20.99 -23.03 -13.53
CA THR A 211 -21.97 -23.88 -14.21
C THR A 211 -23.14 -24.00 -13.24
N GLU A 212 -24.28 -23.39 -13.58
CA GLU A 212 -25.53 -23.65 -12.89
C GLU A 212 -25.73 -25.16 -12.86
N GLY A 213 -25.51 -25.75 -11.68
CA GLY A 213 -25.78 -27.14 -11.44
C GLY A 213 -27.29 -27.32 -11.56
N ASN A 214 -27.72 -27.84 -12.70
CA ASN A 214 -28.99 -28.52 -12.83
C ASN A 214 -28.97 -29.67 -11.83
N GLU A 215 -29.43 -29.41 -10.59
CA GLU A 215 -29.84 -30.46 -9.67
C GLU A 215 -31.05 -31.14 -10.31
N GLY A 216 -30.72 -32.11 -11.15
CA GLY A 216 -31.68 -33.04 -11.72
C GLY A 216 -32.42 -33.73 -10.59
N GLU A 217 -33.74 -33.73 -10.77
CA GLU A 217 -34.68 -34.72 -10.26
C GLU A 217 -34.01 -36.05 -9.94
N GLU A 218 -34.06 -36.46 -8.67
CA GLU A 218 -34.37 -37.82 -8.21
C GLU A 218 -34.89 -37.81 -6.77
#